data_AF-A0A1Q9TRX0-F1
#
_entry.id   AF-A0A1Q9TRX0-F1
#
_cell.length_a   1.000
_cell.length_b   1.000
_cell.length_c   1.000
_cell.angle_alpha   90.00
_cell.angle_beta   90.00
_cell.angle_gamma   90.00
#
_symmetry.space_group_name_H-M   'P 1'
#
loop_
_entity.id
_entity.type
_entity.pdbx_description
1 polymer ?
#
loop_
_entity_poly.entity_id
_entity_poly.type
_entity_poly.pdbx_seq_one_letter_code
_entity_poly.pdbx_strand_id
1 'polypeptide(L)'
;MCAADARPDDTSETYVYDPEVLTGDQRVGDACAVCHAQWPRPRRVLGRLPDGARVFGCHECADIIGADPAAASGHRVYAVR
;
A
#
# COMPACT_ATOMS: atom_id res chain seq x y z
N MET A 1 -23.04 30.22 -9.13
CA MET A 1 -23.12 28.79 -8.78
C MET A 1 -21.92 28.11 -9.40
N CYS A 2 -20.84 27.96 -8.65
CA CYS A 2 -19.67 27.20 -9.07
C CYS A 2 -19.82 25.81 -8.44
N ALA A 3 -19.87 24.78 -9.27
CA ALA A 3 -20.07 23.41 -8.82
C ALA A 3 -18.87 22.95 -7.97
N ALA A 4 -19.18 22.41 -6.79
CA ALA A 4 -18.35 21.43 -6.10
C ALA A 4 -18.29 20.16 -7.01
N ASP A 5 -17.28 19.30 -7.04
CA ASP A 5 -16.60 18.63 -5.94
C ASP A 5 -15.32 18.00 -6.51
N ALA A 6 -14.17 18.40 -5.98
CA ALA A 6 -13.02 17.53 -5.90
C ALA A 6 -12.32 17.91 -4.60
N ARG A 7 -12.93 17.53 -3.48
CA ARG A 7 -12.13 17.36 -2.27
C ARG A 7 -11.02 16.39 -2.69
N PRO A 8 -9.72 16.73 -2.56
CA PRO A 8 -8.72 15.68 -2.54
C PRO A 8 -9.15 14.79 -1.37
N ASP A 9 -9.86 13.71 -1.69
CA ASP A 9 -10.13 12.61 -0.78
C ASP A 9 -8.76 12.23 -0.27
N ASP A 10 -8.55 12.54 1.01
CA ASP A 10 -7.40 12.23 1.84
C ASP A 10 -6.47 11.25 1.12
N THR A 11 -5.56 11.81 0.32
CA THR A 11 -4.81 11.08 -0.70
C THR A 11 -3.90 10.12 0.01
N SER A 12 -4.44 8.92 0.28
CA SER A 12 -3.68 7.73 0.56
C SER A 12 -2.77 7.57 -0.64
N GLU A 13 -1.53 8.02 -0.50
CA GLU A 13 -0.50 8.01 -1.54
C GLU A 13 -0.44 6.60 -2.11
N THR A 14 -1.14 6.40 -3.24
CA THR A 14 -1.32 5.07 -3.78
C THR A 14 -0.03 4.73 -4.49
N TYR A 15 0.83 3.97 -3.81
CA TYR A 15 2.11 3.57 -4.35
C TYR A 15 1.91 2.69 -5.58
N VAL A 16 2.51 3.11 -6.70
CA VAL A 16 2.45 2.35 -7.96
C VAL A 16 3.68 1.45 -8.03
N TYR A 17 3.46 0.14 -8.04
CA TYR A 17 4.50 -0.87 -8.20
C TYR A 17 4.78 -1.14 -9.67
N ASP A 18 6.06 -1.31 -10.00
CA ASP A 18 6.46 -1.82 -11.31
C ASP A 18 6.15 -3.34 -11.38
N PRO A 19 5.34 -3.80 -12.34
CA PRO A 19 5.08 -5.23 -12.49
C PRO A 19 6.35 -6.00 -12.86
N GLU A 20 7.29 -5.43 -13.62
CA GLU A 20 8.47 -6.14 -14.15
C GLU A 20 9.39 -6.67 -13.04
N VAL A 21 9.37 -6.04 -11.87
CA VAL A 21 10.16 -6.48 -10.70
C VAL A 21 9.44 -7.49 -9.81
N LEU A 22 8.17 -7.80 -10.06
CA LEU A 22 7.37 -8.75 -9.29
C LEU A 22 7.31 -10.13 -9.95
N THR A 23 7.32 -11.17 -9.11
CA THR A 23 7.05 -12.55 -9.56
C THR A 23 5.57 -12.74 -9.92
N GLY A 24 5.27 -13.80 -10.66
CA GLY A 24 3.88 -14.16 -11.00
C GLY A 24 2.98 -14.23 -9.76
N ASP A 25 3.44 -14.94 -8.73
CA ASP A 25 2.72 -15.08 -7.44
C ASP A 25 2.44 -13.72 -6.77
N GLN A 26 3.37 -12.77 -6.85
CA GLN A 26 3.17 -11.43 -6.28
C GLN A 26 2.16 -10.61 -7.09
N ARG A 27 2.20 -10.70 -8.43
CA ARG A 27 1.28 -9.99 -9.32
C ARG A 27 -0.17 -10.46 -9.16
N VAL A 28 -0.39 -11.76 -8.97
CA VAL A 28 -1.74 -12.31 -8.71
C VAL A 28 -2.16 -12.17 -7.24
N GLY A 29 -1.27 -11.67 -6.39
CA GLY A 29 -1.53 -11.43 -4.97
C GLY A 29 -1.47 -12.69 -4.11
N ASP A 30 -0.80 -13.75 -4.56
CA ASP A 30 -0.56 -14.99 -3.82
C ASP A 30 0.74 -15.02 -2.99
N ALA A 31 1.56 -13.97 -3.13
CA ALA A 31 2.72 -13.73 -2.29
C ALA A 31 2.83 -12.26 -1.87
N CYS A 32 3.54 -12.01 -0.77
CA CYS A 32 3.90 -10.67 -0.34
C CYS A 32 4.84 -10.01 -1.37
N ALA A 33 4.52 -8.80 -1.82
CA ALA A 33 5.33 -8.03 -2.75
C ALA A 33 6.69 -7.57 -2.20
N VAL A 34 6.92 -7.70 -0.88
CA VAL A 34 8.17 -7.33 -0.22
C VAL A 34 9.01 -8.56 0.13
N CYS A 35 8.45 -9.52 0.87
CA CYS A 35 9.20 -10.66 1.41
C CYS A 35 8.94 -11.99 0.69
N HIS A 36 8.09 -12.01 -0.34
CA HIS A 36 7.76 -13.19 -1.15
C HIS A 36 7.07 -14.34 -0.39
N ALA A 37 6.72 -14.14 0.89
CA ALA A 37 5.99 -15.13 1.66
C ALA A 37 4.63 -15.42 1.02
N GLN A 38 4.36 -16.69 0.75
CA GLN A 38 3.08 -17.17 0.23
C GLN A 38 2.07 -17.40 1.38
N TRP A 39 0.78 -17.30 1.06
CA TRP A 39 -0.31 -17.34 2.04
C TRP A 39 -0.55 -18.74 2.63
N PRO A 40 -1.06 -18.79 3.89
CA PRO A 40 -2.43 -18.40 4.26
C PRO A 40 -2.55 -17.14 5.16
N ARG A 41 -1.52 -16.29 5.23
CA ARG A 41 -1.54 -15.10 6.11
C ARG A 41 -2.54 -14.01 5.65
N PRO A 42 -2.97 -13.10 6.55
CA PRO A 42 -3.79 -11.95 6.20
C PRO A 42 -3.10 -11.05 5.16
N ARG A 43 -3.84 -10.64 4.12
CA ARG A 43 -3.34 -9.78 3.04
C ARG A 43 -3.69 -8.31 3.33
N ARG A 44 -2.71 -7.41 3.26
CA ARG A 44 -2.89 -5.94 3.28
C ARG A 44 -2.57 -5.37 1.91
N VAL A 45 -3.31 -4.35 1.48
CA VAL A 45 -3.04 -3.66 0.21
C VAL A 45 -1.86 -2.73 0.44
N LEU A 46 -0.78 -2.93 -0.32
CA LEU A 46 0.40 -2.06 -0.26
C LEU A 46 0.36 -0.95 -1.32
N GLY A 47 -0.34 -1.22 -2.43
CA GLY A 47 -0.37 -0.33 -3.57
C GLY A 47 -1.08 -0.95 -4.75
N ARG A 48 -0.79 -0.44 -5.94
CA ARG A 48 -1.39 -0.91 -7.19
C ARG A 48 -0.37 -1.06 -8.30
N LEU A 49 -0.71 -1.88 -9.29
CA LEU A 49 -0.04 -1.97 -10.57
C LEU A 49 -0.56 -0.88 -11.54
N PRO A 50 0.14 -0.61 -12.65
CA PRO A 50 -0.27 0.39 -13.65
C PRO A 50 -1.61 0.07 -14.31
N ASP A 51 -2.00 -1.21 -14.34
CA ASP A 51 -3.31 -1.69 -14.82
C ASP A 51 -4.43 -1.55 -13.76
N GLY A 52 -4.09 -1.05 -12.57
CA GLY A 52 -5.01 -0.86 -11.45
C GLY A 52 -5.18 -2.08 -10.54
N ALA A 53 -4.54 -3.22 -10.84
CA ALA A 53 -4.56 -4.40 -9.98
C ALA A 53 -3.92 -4.09 -8.62
N ARG A 54 -4.40 -4.73 -7.56
CA ARG A 54 -3.91 -4.49 -6.19
C ARG A 54 -2.68 -5.33 -5.90
N VAL A 55 -1.69 -4.70 -5.27
CA VAL A 55 -0.50 -5.38 -4.76
C VAL A 55 -0.66 -5.63 -3.27
N PHE A 56 -0.32 -6.84 -2.83
CA PHE A 56 -0.55 -7.28 -1.46
C PHE A 56 0.76 -7.53 -0.70
N GLY A 57 0.70 -7.34 0.61
CA GLY A 57 1.78 -7.60 1.55
C GLY A 57 1.28 -8.26 2.81
N CYS A 58 2.19 -8.94 3.51
CA CYS A 58 1.91 -9.44 4.85
C CYS A 58 1.82 -8.26 5.84
N HIS A 59 1.23 -8.50 7.01
CA HIS A 59 1.08 -7.48 8.05
C HIS A 59 2.41 -6.81 8.42
N GLU A 60 3.46 -7.60 8.65
CA GLU A 60 4.79 -7.09 9.04
C GLU A 60 5.35 -6.13 7.97
N CYS A 61 5.28 -6.51 6.69
CA CYS A 61 5.74 -5.64 5.61
C CYS A 61 4.84 -4.42 5.39
N ALA A 62 3.54 -4.56 5.60
CA ALA A 62 2.60 -3.44 5.49
C ALA A 62 2.86 -2.39 6.58
N ASP A 63 3.17 -2.81 7.80
CA ASP A 63 3.49 -1.91 8.91
C ASP A 63 4.81 -1.18 8.67
N ILE A 64 5.84 -1.90 8.18
CA ILE A 64 7.15 -1.30 7.87
C ILE A 64 7.04 -0.18 6.84
N ILE A 65 6.20 -0.34 5.82
CA ILE A 65 6.05 0.66 4.76
C ILE A 65 4.95 1.69 5.04
N GLY A 66 4.26 1.59 6.17
CA GLY A 66 3.16 2.50 6.54
C GLY A 66 1.89 2.34 5.69
N ALA A 67 1.71 1.20 5.02
CA ALA A 67 0.52 0.90 4.22
C ALA A 67 -0.69 0.51 5.07
N ASP A 68 -0.51 0.33 6.39
CA ASP A 68 -1.63 0.18 7.30
C ASP A 68 -2.20 1.57 7.66
N PRO A 69 -3.49 1.85 7.37
CA PRO A 69 -4.11 3.14 7.67
C PRO A 69 -4.14 3.46 9.18
N ALA A 70 -4.02 2.46 10.06
CA ALA A 70 -3.86 2.71 11.49
C ALA A 70 -2.44 3.21 11.84
N ALA A 71 -1.41 2.83 11.07
CA ALA A 71 -0.04 3.32 11.23
C ALA A 71 0.14 4.75 10.68
N ALA A 72 -0.58 5.12 9.62
CA ALA A 72 -0.54 6.46 9.03
C ALA A 72 -0.99 7.58 10.00
N SER A 73 -1.76 7.23 11.04
CA SER A 73 -2.20 8.18 12.08
C SER A 73 -1.13 8.50 13.14
N GLY A 74 0.09 7.96 13.03
CA GLY A 74 0.96 7.74 14.19
C GLY A 74 2.43 8.13 14.07
N HIS A 75 2.84 9.13 13.31
CA HIS A 75 4.17 9.74 13.57
C HIS A 75 4.26 11.24 13.25
N ARG A 76 3.63 12.04 14.12
CA ARG A 76 3.95 13.47 14.21
C ARG A 76 5.32 13.60 14.90
N VAL A 77 6.41 13.53 14.13
CA VAL A 77 7.75 13.87 14.61
C VAL A 77 7.75 15.35 14.96
N TYR A 78 7.56 15.69 16.24
CA TYR A 78 7.88 17.03 16.70
C TYR A 78 9.39 17.09 16.95
N ALA A 79 10.08 17.92 16.17
CA ALA A 79 11.47 18.28 16.46
C ALA A 79 11.51 18.97 17.84
N VAL A 80 12.21 18.36 18.80
CA VAL A 80 12.60 19.03 20.05
C VAL A 80 13.76 19.97 19.74
N ARG A 81 13.63 21.21 20.22
CA ARG A 81 14.61 22.29 20.10
C ARG A 81 15.79 22.08 21.04
#